data_AF-A0A9J7BQU0-F1
#
_entry.id   AF-A0A9J7BQU0-F1
#
_cell.length_a   1.000
_cell.length_b   1.000
_cell.length_c   1.000
_cell.angle_alpha   90.00
_cell.angle_beta   90.00
_cell.angle_gamma   90.00
#
_symmetry.space_group_name_H-M   'P 1'
#
loop_
_entity.id
_entity.type
_entity.pdbx_description
1 polymer ?
#
loop_
_entity_poly.entity_id
_entity_poly.type
_entity_poly.pdbx_seq_one_letter_code
_entity_poly.pdbx_strand_id
1 'polypeptide(L)'
;MMYRSAKLKPGQRVLIHCASGNVGTAFLQLGRLAGLEMYGTGSAQAAGIVNELGATPIDYRNSDFVQEIHRLTGDGVDVVFDGIGGDNLWRSRKALREGGRVVVYGFQAKLHGGRMASGSPSGRHPLRESAILGWYILRNRFLPGRKSMVPYSIPWLMRLRPACFATTC
;
A
#
# COMPACT_ATOMS: atom_id res chain seq x y z
N MET A 1 -3.88 2.28 9.20
CA MET A 1 -4.23 1.39 8.05
C MET A 1 -3.96 -0.08 8.35
N MET A 2 -2.80 -0.40 8.92
CA MET A 2 -2.33 -1.76 9.23
C MET A 2 -3.34 -2.61 10.03
N TYR A 3 -3.79 -2.12 11.18
CA TYR A 3 -4.74 -2.86 12.03
C TYR A 3 -6.20 -2.73 11.55
N ARG A 4 -6.64 -1.51 11.22
CA ARG A 4 -8.06 -1.25 10.93
C ARG A 4 -8.52 -1.65 9.53
N SER A 5 -7.63 -1.56 8.53
CA SER A 5 -7.98 -1.79 7.12
C SER A 5 -7.39 -3.08 6.60
N ALA A 6 -6.11 -3.34 6.89
CA ALA A 6 -5.47 -4.59 6.49
C ALA A 6 -5.80 -5.75 7.44
N LYS A 7 -6.18 -5.48 8.70
CA LYS A 7 -6.48 -6.50 9.72
C LYS A 7 -5.37 -7.55 9.82
N LEU A 8 -4.12 -7.07 9.84
CA LEU A 8 -2.94 -7.92 9.88
C LEU A 8 -2.85 -8.70 11.19
N LYS A 9 -2.35 -9.93 11.10
CA LYS A 9 -2.04 -10.83 12.20
C LYS A 9 -0.53 -11.10 12.23
N PRO A 10 0.05 -11.40 13.40
CA PRO A 10 1.44 -11.84 13.50
C PRO A 10 1.75 -12.99 12.54
N GLY A 11 2.96 -13.00 11.98
CA GLY A 11 3.43 -13.98 11.00
C GLY A 11 2.95 -13.75 9.56
N GLN A 12 2.09 -12.75 9.31
CA GLN A 12 1.71 -12.42 7.94
C GLN A 12 2.81 -11.66 7.21
N ARG A 13 2.86 -11.88 5.89
CA ARG A 13 3.83 -11.28 4.97
C ARG A 13 3.34 -9.97 4.40
N VAL A 14 4.18 -8.95 4.44
CA VAL A 14 3.82 -7.61 3.99
C VAL A 14 4.90 -7.02 3.09
N LEU A 15 4.48 -6.52 1.92
CA LEU A 15 5.31 -5.70 1.06
C LEU A 15 4.97 -4.22 1.28
N ILE A 16 5.98 -3.39 1.53
CA ILE A 16 5.85 -1.94 1.73
C ILE A 16 6.59 -1.22 0.61
N HIS A 17 5.86 -0.44 -0.18
CA HIS A 17 6.49 0.43 -1.19
C HIS A 17 7.06 1.71 -0.57
N CYS A 18 8.14 2.23 -1.16
CA CYS A 18 8.87 3.40 -0.66
C CYS A 18 9.27 3.27 0.82
N ALA A 19 9.86 2.13 1.18
CA ALA A 19 10.01 1.69 2.56
C ALA A 19 10.91 2.61 3.43
N SER A 20 11.84 3.36 2.84
CA SER A 20 12.67 4.34 3.53
C SER A 20 12.05 5.73 3.69
N GLY A 21 10.86 5.98 3.12
CA GLY A 21 10.16 7.25 3.29
C GLY A 21 9.42 7.35 4.64
N ASN A 22 8.96 8.55 5.02
CA ASN A 22 8.31 8.82 6.31
C ASN A 22 7.19 7.83 6.68
N VAL A 23 6.31 7.51 5.74
CA VAL A 23 5.21 6.56 5.98
C VAL A 23 5.71 5.11 5.95
N GLY A 24 6.70 4.82 5.09
CA GLY A 24 7.30 3.51 4.96
C GLY A 24 8.00 3.08 6.24
N THR A 25 8.84 3.93 6.81
CA THR A 25 9.56 3.64 8.07
C THR A 25 8.60 3.43 9.23
N ALA A 26 7.52 4.21 9.31
CA ALA A 26 6.46 4.00 10.29
C ALA A 26 5.77 2.63 10.12
N PHE A 27 5.52 2.18 8.89
CA PHE A 27 4.99 0.83 8.64
C PHE A 27 5.97 -0.26 9.08
N LEU A 28 7.27 -0.10 8.81
CA LEU A 28 8.28 -1.08 9.21
C LEU A 28 8.38 -1.17 10.75
N GLN A 29 8.42 -0.03 11.43
CA GLN A 29 8.43 0.01 12.91
C GLN A 29 7.21 -0.67 13.51
N LEU A 30 6.00 -0.34 13.02
CA LEU A 30 4.77 -0.95 13.51
C LEU A 30 4.67 -2.44 13.15
N GLY A 31 5.15 -2.85 11.99
CA GLY A 31 5.14 -4.23 11.55
C GLY A 31 6.10 -5.12 12.32
N ARG A 32 7.27 -4.59 12.69
CA ARG A 32 8.20 -5.27 13.59
C ARG A 32 7.56 -5.54 14.94
N LEU A 33 6.91 -4.53 15.53
CA LEU A 33 6.17 -4.68 16.79
C LEU A 33 5.00 -5.66 16.68
N ALA A 34 4.38 -5.74 15.50
CA ALA A 34 3.29 -6.67 15.22
C ALA A 34 3.76 -8.10 14.87
N GLY A 35 5.07 -8.35 14.81
CA GLY A 35 5.64 -9.66 14.46
C GLY A 35 5.36 -10.07 13.02
N LEU A 36 5.45 -9.14 12.07
CA LEU A 36 5.22 -9.41 10.64
C LEU A 36 6.51 -9.76 9.91
N GLU A 37 6.37 -10.57 8.86
CA GLU A 37 7.44 -10.78 7.88
C GLU A 37 7.36 -9.69 6.82
N MET A 38 8.39 -8.84 6.72
CA MET A 38 8.31 -7.59 5.96
C MET A 38 9.33 -7.52 4.84
N TYR A 39 8.88 -6.99 3.70
CA TYR A 39 9.70 -6.70 2.53
C TYR A 39 9.51 -5.22 2.16
N GLY A 40 10.60 -4.52 1.87
CA GLY A 40 10.57 -3.08 1.60
C GLY A 40 11.20 -2.74 0.26
N THR A 41 10.45 -2.12 -0.66
CA THR A 41 11.07 -1.62 -1.90
C THR A 41 11.70 -0.25 -1.67
N GLY A 42 12.94 -0.06 -2.14
CA GLY A 42 13.66 1.21 -2.09
C GLY A 42 14.84 1.20 -3.07
N SER A 43 15.59 2.31 -3.17
CA SER A 43 16.88 2.28 -3.86
C SER A 43 17.92 1.51 -3.01
N ALA A 44 19.06 1.15 -3.58
CA ALA A 44 20.16 0.53 -2.83
C ALA A 44 20.51 1.26 -1.51
N GLN A 45 20.44 2.59 -1.48
CA GLN A 45 20.71 3.42 -0.29
C GLN A 45 19.69 3.19 0.85
N ALA A 46 18.47 2.77 0.52
CA ALA A 46 17.43 2.46 1.49
C ALA A 46 17.69 1.15 2.25
N ALA A 47 18.57 0.28 1.73
CA ALA A 47 18.75 -1.07 2.26
C ALA A 47 19.16 -1.10 3.74
N GLY A 48 20.00 -0.15 4.18
CA GLY A 48 20.43 -0.06 5.58
C GLY A 48 19.26 0.13 6.54
N ILE A 49 18.45 1.17 6.31
CA ILE A 49 17.28 1.51 7.15
C ILE A 49 16.24 0.38 7.12
N VAL A 50 15.99 -0.22 5.95
CA VAL A 50 14.99 -1.29 5.81
C VAL A 50 15.42 -2.54 6.60
N ASN A 51 16.70 -2.92 6.53
CA ASN A 51 17.25 -4.01 7.33
C ASN A 51 17.20 -3.71 8.84
N GLU A 52 17.61 -2.50 9.25
CA GLU A 52 17.60 -2.08 10.65
C GLU A 52 16.20 -2.17 11.27
N LEU A 53 15.18 -1.83 10.50
CA LEU A 53 13.77 -1.90 10.90
C LEU A 53 13.17 -3.31 10.77
N GLY A 54 13.97 -4.32 10.43
CA GLY A 54 13.58 -5.73 10.46
C GLY A 54 12.83 -6.20 9.20
N ALA A 55 13.10 -5.59 8.04
CA ALA A 55 12.53 -6.00 6.77
C ALA A 55 13.62 -6.32 5.73
N THR A 56 13.28 -7.16 4.76
CA THR A 56 14.17 -7.47 3.64
C THR A 56 14.08 -6.37 2.57
N PRO A 57 15.19 -5.68 2.24
CA PRO A 57 15.18 -4.66 1.19
C PRO A 57 15.12 -5.28 -0.20
N ILE A 58 14.35 -4.64 -1.08
CA ILE A 58 14.26 -4.97 -2.50
C ILE A 58 14.64 -3.72 -3.29
N ASP A 59 15.74 -3.81 -4.04
CA ASP A 59 16.16 -2.73 -4.92
C ASP A 59 15.34 -2.73 -6.22
N TYR A 60 14.35 -1.84 -6.28
CA TYR A 60 13.44 -1.76 -7.43
C TYR A 60 14.14 -1.28 -8.73
N ARG A 61 15.34 -0.70 -8.64
CA ARG A 61 16.09 -0.21 -9.81
C ARG A 61 16.84 -1.33 -10.52
N ASN A 62 17.28 -2.33 -9.77
CA ASN A 62 18.11 -3.41 -10.26
C ASN A 62 17.35 -4.75 -10.33
N SER A 63 16.14 -4.83 -9.79
CA SER A 63 15.38 -6.08 -9.76
C SER A 63 13.88 -5.85 -9.88
N ASP A 64 13.18 -6.80 -10.48
CA ASP A 64 11.72 -6.82 -10.49
C ASP A 64 11.20 -7.31 -9.14
N PHE A 65 10.63 -6.38 -8.36
CA PHE A 65 10.10 -6.69 -7.03
C PHE A 65 9.07 -7.82 -7.03
N VAL A 66 8.30 -8.01 -8.12
CA VAL A 66 7.31 -9.08 -8.19
C VAL A 66 8.02 -10.43 -8.19
N GLN A 67 9.04 -10.57 -9.04
CA GLN A 67 9.83 -11.79 -9.14
C GLN A 67 10.59 -12.05 -7.85
N GLU A 68 11.16 -11.00 -7.25
CA GLU A 68 11.91 -11.12 -6.01
C GLU A 68 11.01 -11.56 -4.84
N ILE A 69 9.80 -11.04 -4.76
CA ILE A 69 8.83 -11.50 -3.76
C ILE A 69 8.49 -12.97 -3.95
N HIS A 70 8.19 -13.40 -5.16
CA HIS A 70 7.91 -14.82 -5.42
C HIS A 70 9.13 -15.71 -5.13
N ARG A 71 10.35 -15.23 -5.41
CA ARG A 71 11.59 -15.93 -5.07
C ARG A 71 11.78 -16.09 -3.56
N LEU A 72 11.47 -15.04 -2.78
CA LEU A 72 11.65 -15.02 -1.33
C LEU A 72 10.54 -15.77 -0.57
N THR A 73 9.30 -15.75 -1.10
CA THR A 73 8.10 -16.21 -0.38
C THR A 73 7.49 -17.49 -0.94
N GLY A 74 7.78 -17.83 -2.20
CA GLY A 74 7.17 -18.91 -2.95
C GLY A 74 5.80 -18.53 -3.56
N ASP A 75 4.85 -18.10 -2.74
CA ASP A 75 3.46 -17.84 -3.14
C ASP A 75 3.05 -16.36 -3.13
N GLY A 76 3.91 -15.47 -2.62
CA GLY A 76 3.66 -14.04 -2.52
C GLY A 76 3.35 -13.57 -1.09
N VAL A 77 2.89 -12.32 -0.97
CA VAL A 77 2.59 -11.68 0.32
C VAL A 77 1.10 -11.56 0.61
N ASP A 78 0.72 -11.48 1.89
CA ASP A 78 -0.66 -11.25 2.33
C ASP A 78 -1.16 -9.85 1.98
N VAL A 79 -0.30 -8.84 2.20
CA VAL A 79 -0.67 -7.43 2.08
C VAL A 79 0.42 -6.66 1.36
N VAL A 80 0.03 -5.81 0.41
CA VAL A 80 0.91 -4.78 -0.16
C VAL A 80 0.42 -3.40 0.27
N PHE A 81 1.30 -2.56 0.82
CA PHE A 81 1.03 -1.15 1.04
C PHE A 81 1.60 -0.33 -0.13
N ASP A 82 0.71 0.21 -0.95
CA ASP A 82 1.06 0.94 -2.17
C ASP A 82 0.65 2.42 -2.06
N GLY A 83 1.66 3.29 -1.96
CA GLY A 83 1.49 4.75 -2.02
C GLY A 83 1.77 5.35 -3.40
N ILE A 84 2.25 4.56 -4.36
CA ILE A 84 2.63 5.00 -5.70
C ILE A 84 1.37 5.13 -6.56
N GLY A 85 0.51 4.12 -6.54
CA GLY A 85 -0.72 4.14 -7.33
C GLY A 85 -0.50 3.87 -8.82
N GLY A 86 -1.55 4.09 -9.62
CA GLY A 86 -1.48 3.95 -11.09
C GLY A 86 -1.22 2.50 -11.54
N ASP A 87 -0.38 2.33 -12.56
CA ASP A 87 -0.05 1.00 -13.11
C ASP A 87 0.71 0.11 -12.12
N ASN A 88 1.37 0.69 -11.11
CA ASN A 88 2.06 -0.07 -10.07
C ASN A 88 1.10 -0.98 -9.29
N LEU A 89 -0.19 -0.60 -9.13
CA LEU A 89 -1.18 -1.44 -8.45
C LEU A 89 -1.30 -2.84 -9.07
N TRP A 90 -1.19 -2.93 -10.40
CA TRP A 90 -1.32 -4.21 -11.09
C TRP A 90 -0.13 -5.10 -10.80
N ARG A 91 1.07 -4.52 -10.69
CA ARG A 91 2.28 -5.24 -10.26
C ARG A 91 2.19 -5.63 -8.78
N SER A 92 1.76 -4.72 -7.92
CA SER A 92 1.47 -4.96 -6.50
C SER A 92 0.49 -6.13 -6.32
N ARG A 93 -0.55 -6.23 -7.15
CA ARG A 93 -1.48 -7.38 -7.13
C ARG A 93 -0.80 -8.69 -7.55
N LYS A 94 0.15 -8.66 -8.49
CA LYS A 94 0.89 -9.87 -8.91
C LYS A 94 1.79 -10.40 -7.79
N ALA A 95 2.29 -9.54 -6.91
CA ALA A 95 3.09 -9.92 -5.75
C ALA A 95 2.28 -10.55 -4.60
N LEU A 96 0.94 -10.47 -4.64
CA LEU A 96 0.09 -11.07 -3.61
C LEU A 96 -0.03 -12.58 -3.77
N ARG A 97 -0.15 -13.27 -2.65
CA ARG A 97 -0.67 -14.65 -2.59
C ARG A 97 -2.18 -14.70 -2.77
N GLU A 98 -2.75 -15.90 -2.87
CA GLU A 98 -4.21 -16.07 -2.95
C GLU A 98 -4.91 -15.49 -1.70
N GLY A 99 -6.00 -14.75 -1.90
CA GLY A 99 -6.72 -14.06 -0.82
C GLY A 99 -6.01 -12.81 -0.26
N GLY A 100 -4.85 -12.46 -0.80
CA GLY A 100 -4.12 -11.26 -0.40
C GLY A 100 -4.82 -9.95 -0.81
N ARG A 101 -4.34 -8.83 -0.27
CA ARG A 101 -4.90 -7.50 -0.56
C ARG A 101 -3.86 -6.40 -0.76
N VAL A 102 -4.11 -5.52 -1.73
CA VAL A 102 -3.34 -4.29 -1.89
C VAL A 102 -4.07 -3.17 -1.15
N VAL A 103 -3.42 -2.52 -0.19
CA VAL A 103 -3.92 -1.31 0.46
C VAL A 103 -3.32 -0.10 -0.23
N VAL A 104 -4.18 0.66 -0.91
CA VAL A 104 -3.77 1.82 -1.72
C VAL A 104 -4.06 3.07 -0.94
N TYR A 105 -3.04 3.83 -0.55
CA TYR A 105 -3.23 5.00 0.32
C TYR A 105 -2.65 6.31 -0.24
N GLY A 106 -2.08 6.26 -1.44
CA GLY A 106 -1.55 7.42 -2.14
C GLY A 106 -1.53 7.22 -3.66
N PHE A 107 -1.34 8.32 -4.38
CA PHE A 107 -1.16 8.35 -5.84
C PHE A 107 0.08 9.18 -6.20
N GLN A 108 1.25 8.85 -5.66
CA GLN A 108 2.49 9.57 -5.98
C GLN A 108 2.85 9.55 -7.46
N ALA A 109 2.39 8.55 -8.23
CA ALA A 109 2.55 8.51 -9.68
C ALA A 109 1.93 9.71 -10.40
N LYS A 110 0.93 10.39 -9.82
CA LYS A 110 0.35 11.63 -10.39
C LYS A 110 1.23 12.87 -10.18
N LEU A 111 2.28 12.81 -9.36
CA LEU A 111 3.11 13.97 -9.04
C LEU A 111 4.29 14.18 -10.00
N HIS A 112 4.65 13.20 -10.84
CA HIS A 112 5.74 13.32 -11.82
C HIS A 112 5.38 14.15 -13.07
N GLY A 113 4.20 14.79 -13.08
CA GLY A 113 3.75 15.74 -14.10
C GLY A 113 3.94 17.23 -13.74
N GLY A 114 4.80 17.55 -12.77
CA GLY A 114 5.32 18.91 -12.60
C GLY A 114 4.35 19.98 -12.11
N ARG A 115 3.27 19.65 -11.38
CA ARG A 115 2.50 20.66 -10.62
C ARG A 115 2.01 20.09 -9.29
N MET A 116 2.58 20.60 -8.19
CA MET A 116 1.86 20.69 -6.93
C MET A 116 0.65 21.59 -7.16
N ALA A 117 -0.56 21.07 -7.05
CA ALA A 117 -1.70 21.92 -6.71
C ALA A 117 -1.58 22.27 -5.22
N SER A 118 -0.62 23.15 -4.89
CA SER A 118 -0.54 23.81 -3.61
C SER A 118 -1.69 24.82 -3.52
N GLY A 119 -2.68 24.51 -2.69
CA GLY A 119 -3.58 25.49 -2.05
C GLY A 119 -4.49 26.35 -2.96
N SER A 120 -5.77 25.97 -3.05
CA SER A 120 -6.87 26.93 -2.94
C SER A 120 -8.13 26.23 -2.39
N PRO A 121 -8.78 26.76 -1.33
CA PRO A 121 -9.94 26.16 -0.71
C PRO A 121 -11.21 26.59 -1.47
N SER A 122 -11.47 26.05 -2.65
CA SER A 122 -12.75 26.28 -3.33
C SER A 122 -12.93 25.37 -4.54
N GLY A 123 -14.12 24.77 -4.66
CA GLY A 123 -14.64 24.31 -5.95
C GLY A 123 -14.37 22.85 -6.34
N ARG A 124 -15.26 21.97 -5.89
CA ARG A 124 -15.86 20.83 -6.62
C ARG A 124 -14.98 20.09 -7.67
N HIS A 125 -14.58 18.86 -7.34
CA HIS A 125 -14.87 17.68 -8.20
C HIS A 125 -14.73 16.34 -7.43
N PRO A 126 -15.62 16.01 -6.47
CA PRO A 126 -15.58 14.74 -5.73
C PRO A 126 -15.87 13.49 -6.59
N LEU A 127 -16.30 13.65 -7.85
CA LEU A 127 -16.77 12.56 -8.70
C LEU A 127 -15.66 11.83 -9.47
N ARG A 128 -14.55 12.49 -9.84
CA ARG A 128 -13.51 11.86 -10.68
C ARG A 128 -12.65 10.86 -9.91
N GLU A 129 -12.26 11.17 -8.67
CA GLU A 129 -11.52 10.24 -7.83
C GLU A 129 -12.40 9.07 -7.39
N SER A 130 -13.66 9.35 -7.03
CA SER A 130 -14.65 8.33 -6.67
C SER A 130 -14.95 7.38 -7.82
N ALA A 131 -14.96 7.87 -9.07
CA ALA A 131 -15.15 7.04 -10.26
C ALA A 131 -13.94 6.14 -10.55
N ILE A 132 -12.71 6.65 -10.40
CA ILE A 132 -11.49 5.84 -10.53
C ILE A 132 -11.48 4.74 -9.46
N LEU A 133 -11.82 5.10 -8.22
CA LEU A 133 -11.91 4.17 -7.11
C LEU A 133 -13.00 3.12 -7.32
N GLY A 134 -14.19 3.57 -7.73
CA GLY A 134 -15.32 2.71 -8.07
C GLY A 134 -14.99 1.76 -9.21
N TRP A 135 -14.29 2.24 -10.24
CA TRP A 135 -13.78 1.43 -11.35
C TRP A 135 -12.79 0.37 -10.87
N TYR A 136 -11.84 0.73 -9.99
CA TYR A 136 -10.91 -0.25 -9.41
C TYR A 136 -11.62 -1.31 -8.55
N ILE A 137 -12.57 -0.91 -7.70
CA ILE A 137 -13.35 -1.84 -6.86
C ILE A 137 -14.24 -2.74 -7.73
N LEU A 138 -14.90 -2.19 -8.75
CA LEU A 138 -15.80 -2.91 -9.64
C LEU A 138 -15.01 -3.91 -10.50
N ARG A 139 -13.90 -3.48 -11.12
CA ARG A 139 -13.02 -4.34 -11.91
C ARG A 139 -12.35 -5.42 -11.05
N ASN A 140 -12.07 -5.12 -9.78
CA ASN A 140 -11.56 -6.10 -8.81
C ASN A 140 -12.55 -7.24 -8.52
N ARG A 141 -13.87 -7.02 -8.62
CA ARG A 141 -14.89 -8.06 -8.43
C ARG A 141 -14.86 -9.13 -9.52
N PHE A 142 -14.34 -8.80 -10.71
CA PHE A 142 -14.32 -9.68 -11.89
C PHE A 142 -12.98 -10.37 -12.15
N LEU A 143 -11.98 -10.21 -11.28
CA LEU A 143 -10.63 -10.77 -11.50
C LEU A 143 -10.39 -12.06 -10.69
N PRO A 144 -9.82 -13.10 -11.30
CA PRO A 144 -9.57 -14.40 -10.65
C PRO A 144 -8.56 -14.31 -9.49
N GLY A 145 -8.62 -15.28 -8.57
CA GLY A 145 -7.64 -15.49 -7.48
C GLY A 145 -7.97 -14.88 -6.11
N ARG A 146 -9.22 -14.46 -5.84
CA ARG A 146 -9.65 -13.85 -4.55
C ARG A 146 -8.77 -12.68 -4.04
N LYS A 147 -7.91 -12.11 -4.89
CA LYS A 147 -7.06 -10.96 -4.56
C LYS A 147 -7.89 -9.69 -4.58
N SER A 148 -7.70 -8.83 -3.58
CA SER A 148 -8.48 -7.59 -3.44
C SER A 148 -7.63 -6.33 -3.46
N MET A 149 -8.23 -5.22 -3.89
CA MET A 149 -7.63 -3.89 -3.78
C MET A 149 -8.52 -3.06 -2.84
N VAL A 150 -7.94 -2.61 -1.74
CA VAL A 150 -8.62 -1.85 -0.69
C VAL A 150 -8.08 -0.44 -0.72
N PRO A 151 -8.82 0.51 -1.30
CA PRO A 151 -8.41 1.90 -1.21
C PRO A 151 -8.58 2.42 0.21
N TYR A 152 -7.62 3.23 0.63
CA TYR A 152 -7.61 3.91 1.91
C TYR A 152 -7.58 5.41 1.67
N SER A 153 -8.66 6.07 2.04
CA SER A 153 -8.77 7.52 2.08
C SER A 153 -9.41 7.90 3.41
N ILE A 154 -8.73 8.74 4.22
CA ILE A 154 -9.24 9.16 5.53
C ILE A 154 -10.58 9.89 5.39
N PRO A 155 -10.75 10.89 4.51
CA PRO A 155 -12.05 11.55 4.32
C PRO A 155 -13.17 10.59 3.94
N TRP A 156 -12.86 9.56 3.15
CA TRP A 156 -13.84 8.57 2.72
C TRP A 156 -14.20 7.59 3.84
N LEU A 157 -13.22 7.14 4.62
CA LEU A 157 -13.43 6.28 5.79
C LEU A 157 -14.19 7.00 6.91
N MET A 158 -13.95 8.30 7.11
CA MET A 158 -14.73 9.10 8.06
C MET A 158 -16.20 9.20 7.64
N ARG A 159 -16.49 9.33 6.33
CA ARG A 159 -17.87 9.32 5.82
C ARG A 159 -18.55 7.96 5.96
N LEU A 160 -17.84 6.86 5.68
CA LEU A 160 -18.43 5.52 5.67
C LEU A 160 -18.51 4.85 7.04
N ARG A 161 -17.59 5.19 7.94
CA ARG A 161 -17.50 4.60 9.28
C ARG A 161 -17.17 5.67 10.32
N PRO A 162 -18.08 6.65 10.54
CA PRO A 162 -17.85 7.74 11.48
C PRO A 162 -17.54 7.22 12.90
N ALA A 163 -18.18 6.13 13.33
CA ALA A 163 -17.94 5.49 14.63
C ALA A 163 -16.48 5.01 14.84
N CYS A 164 -15.72 4.71 13.77
CA CYS A 164 -14.30 4.35 13.90
C CYS A 164 -13.39 5.56 14.15
N PHE A 165 -13.88 6.78 13.91
CA PHE A 165 -13.13 8.04 14.02
C PHE A 165 -13.74 9.01 15.02
N ALA A 166 -14.87 8.65 15.64
CA ALA A 166 -15.36 9.33 16.81
C ALA A 166 -14.36 9.08 17.94
N THR A 167 -13.60 10.11 18.30
CA THR A 167 -13.00 10.19 19.63
C THR A 167 -14.14 10.19 20.62
N THR A 168 -14.34 9.08 21.32
CA THR A 168 -15.03 9.09 22.62
C THR A 168 -14.24 10.05 23.50
N CYS A 169 -14.78 11.26 23.67
CA CYS A 169 -14.50 12.10 24.82
C CYS A 169 -15.43 11.67 25.97
#